data_AF-A0A1G4KMF6-F1
#
_entry.id   AF-A0A1G4KMF6-F1
#
_cell.length_a   1.000
_cell.length_b   1.000
_cell.length_c   1.000
_cell.angle_alpha   90.00
_cell.angle_beta   90.00
_cell.angle_gamma   90.00
#
_symmetry.space_group_name_H-M   'P 1'
#
loop_
_entity.id
_entity.type
_entity.pdbx_description
1 polymer ?
#
loop_
_entity_poly.entity_id
_entity_poly.type
_entity_poly.pdbx_seq_one_letter_code
_entity_poly.pdbx_strand_id
1 'polypeptide(L)' 'MGNPEGDDKPNKKKYDPRVWVREGEKTMSKRVTEALEIFHTTNKL' A
#
# COMPACT_ATOMS: atom_id res chain seq x y z
N MET A 1 -14.82 -6.51 -18.10
CA MET A 1 -14.20 -6.54 -16.75
C MET A 1 -15.33 -6.60 -15.74
N GLY A 2 -15.82 -7.80 -15.46
CA GLY A 2 -16.94 -8.03 -14.55
C GLY A 2 -16.47 -8.01 -13.09
N ASN A 3 -17.22 -7.31 -12.24
CA ASN A 3 -17.08 -7.39 -10.80
C ASN A 3 -17.93 -8.59 -10.32
N PRO A 4 -17.50 -9.39 -9.30
CA PRO A 4 -18.32 -10.49 -8.77
C PRO A 4 -19.70 -10.05 -8.23
N GLU A 5 -19.91 -8.75 -8.02
CA GLU A 5 -21.14 -8.16 -7.50
C GLU A 5 -22.07 -7.57 -8.58
N GLY A 6 -21.77 -7.80 -9.87
CA GLY A 6 -22.60 -7.36 -11.00
C GLY A 6 -21.85 -6.50 -12.02
N ASP A 7 -22.16 -6.71 -13.30
CA ASP A 7 -21.53 -6.05 -14.46
C ASP A 7 -21.73 -4.52 -14.52
N ASP A 8 -22.70 -3.99 -13.75
CA ASP A 8 -23.05 -2.55 -13.70
C ASP A 8 -22.30 -1.75 -12.64
N LYS A 9 -21.51 -2.39 -11.76
CA LYS A 9 -20.75 -1.66 -10.73
C LYS A 9 -19.45 -1.09 -11.32
N PRO A 10 -19.22 0.24 -11.26
CA PRO A 10 -17.99 0.83 -11.78
C PRO A 10 -16.78 0.34 -11.00
N ASN A 11 -15.86 -0.36 -11.66
CA ASN A 11 -14.61 -0.87 -11.08
C ASN A 11 -13.61 0.22 -10.66
N LYS A 12 -14.01 1.50 -10.62
CA LYS A 12 -13.16 2.68 -10.37
C LYS A 12 -12.36 2.65 -9.09
N LYS A 13 -12.90 2.04 -8.04
CA LYS A 13 -12.17 1.87 -6.78
C LYS A 13 -11.03 0.84 -6.86
N LYS A 14 -11.04 -0.07 -7.83
CA LYS A 14 -10.02 -1.14 -7.97
C LYS A 14 -8.85 -0.74 -8.87
N TYR A 15 -9.05 0.21 -9.77
CA TYR A 15 -8.01 0.71 -10.68
C TYR A 15 -7.50 2.12 -10.34
N ASP A 16 -8.01 2.75 -9.28
CA ASP A 16 -7.47 4.00 -8.79
C ASP A 16 -5.99 3.80 -8.42
N PRO A 17 -5.04 4.48 -9.08
CA PRO A 17 -3.64 4.23 -8.87
C PRO A 17 -3.18 4.51 -7.44
N ARG A 18 -3.89 5.37 -6.72
CA ARG A 18 -3.62 5.64 -5.31
C ARG A 18 -3.79 4.39 -4.45
N VAL A 19 -4.63 3.44 -4.85
CA VAL A 19 -4.85 2.21 -4.09
C VAL A 19 -3.62 1.30 -4.20
N TRP A 20 -3.16 0.98 -5.41
CA TRP A 20 -2.01 0.07 -5.57
C TRP A 20 -0.67 0.74 -5.25
N VAL A 21 -0.52 2.05 -5.52
CA VAL A 21 0.66 2.81 -5.10
C VAL A 21 0.76 2.83 -3.57
N ARG A 22 -0.35 3.06 -2.87
CA ARG A 22 -0.37 3.08 -1.40
C ARG A 22 -0.01 1.73 -0.79
N GLU A 23 -0.45 0.63 -1.39
CA GLU A 23 -0.03 -0.71 -0.94
C GLU A 23 1.49 -0.90 -1.12
N GLY A 24 2.07 -0.42 -2.23
CA GLY A 24 3.53 -0.38 -2.43
C GLY A 24 4.24 0.42 -1.34
N GLU A 25 3.79 1.65 -1.08
CA GLU A 25 4.36 2.51 -0.02
C GLU A 25 4.32 1.84 1.36
N LYS A 26 3.21 1.18 1.73
CA LYS A 26 3.09 0.47 3.02
C LYS A 26 4.17 -0.62 3.17
N THR A 27 4.40 -1.40 2.11
CA THR A 27 5.42 -2.47 2.13
C THR A 27 6.83 -1.91 2.25
N MET A 28 7.12 -0.81 1.55
CA MET A 28 8.41 -0.12 1.64
C MET A 28 8.64 0.45 3.04
N SER A 29 7.65 1.15 3.60
CA SER A 29 7.74 1.71 4.96
C SER A 29 8.02 0.64 6.00
N LYS A 30 7.35 -0.53 5.92
CA LYS A 30 7.61 -1.63 6.84
C LYS A 30 9.08 -2.09 6.80
N ARG A 31 9.63 -2.24 5.60
CA ARG A 31 11.03 -2.67 5.42
C ARG A 31 12.02 -1.62 5.94
N VAL A 32 11.72 -0.35 5.74
CA VAL A 32 12.55 0.76 6.27
C VAL A 32 12.49 0.79 7.79
N THR A 33 11.33 0.58 8.42
CA THR A 33 11.20 0.49 9.88
C THR A 33 12.07 -0.63 10.45
N GLU A 34 12.05 -1.82 9.85
CA GLU A 34 12.95 -2.93 10.26
C GLU A 34 14.43 -2.52 10.17
N ALA A 35 14.83 -1.82 9.11
CA ALA A 35 16.20 -1.35 8.96
C ALA A 35 16.58 -0.30 10.02
N LEU A 36 15.66 0.62 10.35
CA LEU A 36 15.88 1.64 11.38
C LEU A 36 16.07 1.02 12.77
N GLU A 37 15.35 -0.06 13.06
CA GLU A 37 15.48 -0.84 14.30
C GLU A 37 16.83 -1.57 14.36
N ILE A 38 17.22 -2.24 13.26
CA ILE A 38 18.51 -2.94 13.13
C ILE A 38 19.68 -1.97 13.32
N PHE A 39 19.59 -0.77 12.75
CA PHE A 39 20.66 0.23 12.86
C PHE A 39 20.57 1.08 14.15
N HIS A 40 19.66 0.77 15.07
CA HIS A 40 19.45 1.51 16.31
C HIS A 40 19.20 3.02 16.11
N THR A 41 18.64 3.38 14.96
CA THR A 41 18.32 4.76 14.56
C THR A 41 16.87 5.14 14.84
N THR A 42 16.04 4.20 15.28
CA THR A 42 14.65 4.45 15.66
C THR A 42 14.57 5.45 16.83
N ASN A 43 13.72 6.48 16.69
CA ASN A 43 13.44 7.52 17.70
C ASN A 43 14.66 8.32 18.20
N LYS A 44 15.61 8.62 17.31
CA LYS A 44 16.86 9.32 17.63
C LYS A 44 16.91 10.79 17.16
N LEU A 45 15.74 11.39 16.91
CA LEU A 45 15.58 12.79 16.51
C LEU A 45 15.47 13.72 17.72
#